data_AF-A0A8B6Y338-F1
#
_entry.id   AF-A0A8B6Y338-F1
#
_cell.length_a   1.000
_cell.length_b   1.000
_cell.length_c   1.000
_cell.angle_alpha   90.00
_cell.angle_beta   90.00
_cell.angle_gamma   90.00
#
_symmetry.space_group_name_H-M   'P 1'
#
loop_
_entity.id
_entity.type
_entity.pdbx_description
1 polymer ?
#
loop_
_entity_poly.entity_id
_entity_poly.type
_entity_poly.pdbx_seq_one_letter_code
_entity_poly.pdbx_strand_id
1 'polypeptide(L)'
;MRTIESVFGFLYHIHGLQSKTSQEILECCMKLESALQHGDNRDLVASDLCGELQSIARRLSEETKSPQDVFRFILCQNLEDSLPNLCIALRILLTLPVSVANGERSFSKLKLIKTYIRSSMCQDRLVGLATLFIEHELADKLDLKDLVIDFAQKKARKVQF
;
A
#
# COMPACT_ATOMS: atom_id res chain seq x y z
N MET A 1 5.73 6.99 12.95
CA MET A 1 4.44 6.33 13.25
C MET A 1 3.38 7.33 13.71
N ARG A 2 3.65 8.19 14.70
CA ARG A 2 2.71 9.24 15.18
C ARG A 2 2.20 10.20 14.10
N THR A 3 2.93 10.38 13.00
CA THR A 3 2.56 11.26 11.87
C THR A 3 1.52 10.66 10.92
N ILE A 4 1.48 9.33 10.75
CA ILE A 4 0.51 8.68 9.86
C ILE A 4 -0.86 8.66 10.53
N GLU A 5 -0.89 8.32 11.82
CA GLU A 5 -2.12 8.34 12.61
C GLU A 5 -2.70 9.76 12.73
N SER A 6 -1.87 10.81 12.81
CA SER A 6 -2.38 12.18 12.79
C SER A 6 -2.98 12.61 11.45
N VAL A 7 -2.54 12.03 10.33
CA VAL A 7 -2.99 12.39 8.99
C VAL A 7 -4.18 11.53 8.55
N PHE A 8 -4.10 10.21 8.75
CA PHE A 8 -5.12 9.25 8.30
C PHE A 8 -6.08 8.81 9.42
N GLY A 9 -5.86 9.22 10.67
CA GLY A 9 -6.61 8.76 11.84
C GLY A 9 -8.12 8.93 11.72
N PHE A 10 -8.57 10.00 11.06
CA PHE A 10 -10.00 10.28 10.88
C PHE A 10 -10.70 9.26 9.97
N LEU A 11 -9.97 8.61 9.05
CA LEU A 11 -10.52 7.57 8.17
C LEU A 11 -10.75 6.24 8.90
N TYR A 12 -10.18 6.03 10.09
CA TYR A 12 -10.51 4.88 10.94
C TYR A 12 -11.86 5.03 11.65
N HIS A 13 -12.39 6.26 11.73
CA HIS A 13 -13.61 6.58 12.46
C HIS A 13 -14.63 7.30 11.56
N ILE A 14 -14.85 6.78 10.35
CA ILE A 14 -15.75 7.42 9.37
C ILE A 14 -17.19 7.54 9.90
N HIS A 15 -17.67 6.57 10.69
CA HIS A 15 -18.98 6.66 11.34
C HIS A 15 -19.07 7.85 12.31
N GLY A 16 -17.98 8.14 13.03
CA GLY A 16 -17.89 9.28 13.95
C GLY A 16 -17.81 10.64 13.25
N LEU A 17 -17.70 10.69 11.92
CA LEU A 17 -17.74 11.94 11.17
C LEU A 17 -19.16 12.51 11.05
N GLN A 18 -20.21 11.70 11.30
CA GLN A 18 -21.60 12.19 11.31
C GLN A 18 -21.86 13.24 12.40
N SER A 19 -21.13 13.19 13.52
CA SER A 19 -21.27 14.13 14.63
C SER A 19 -20.35 15.36 14.52
N LYS A 20 -19.45 15.39 13.53
CA LYS A 20 -18.51 16.49 13.31
C LYS A 20 -19.10 17.54 12.38
N THR A 21 -18.68 18.79 12.58
CA THR A 21 -19.08 19.88 11.68
C THR A 21 -18.35 19.75 10.33
N SER A 22 -18.98 20.20 9.25
CA SER A 22 -18.36 20.18 7.91
C SER A 22 -17.00 20.89 7.86
N GLN A 23 -16.81 21.88 8.73
CA GLN A 23 -15.57 22.66 8.85
C GLN A 23 -14.43 21.83 9.45
N GLU A 24 -14.69 21.04 10.49
CA GLU A 24 -13.70 20.13 11.09
C GLU A 24 -13.28 19.02 10.12
N ILE A 25 -14.22 18.49 9.34
CA ILE A 25 -13.94 17.47 8.32
C ILE A 25 -13.06 18.06 7.22
N LEU A 26 -13.36 19.29 6.78
CA LEU A 26 -12.58 19.98 5.76
C LEU A 26 -11.14 20.23 6.26
N GLU A 27 -10.94 20.65 7.50
CA GLU A 27 -9.60 20.81 8.07
C GLU A 27 -8.80 19.51 8.07
N CYS A 28 -9.43 18.37 8.39
CA CYS A 28 -8.80 17.05 8.28
C CYS A 28 -8.45 16.71 6.82
N CYS A 29 -9.34 16.99 5.87
CA CYS A 29 -9.10 16.74 4.45
C CYS A 29 -7.95 17.61 3.90
N MET A 30 -7.87 18.88 4.32
CA MET A 30 -6.77 19.80 3.95
C MET A 30 -5.42 19.32 4.50
N LYS A 31 -5.40 18.76 5.72
CA LYS A 31 -4.19 18.14 6.28
C LYS A 31 -3.77 16.92 5.48
N LEU A 32 -4.72 16.12 5.00
CA LEU A 32 -4.44 14.96 4.13
C LEU A 32 -3.94 15.39 2.75
N GLU A 33 -4.58 16.38 2.12
CA GLU A 33 -4.17 16.93 0.83
C GLU A 33 -2.74 17.48 0.91
N SER A 34 -2.43 18.29 1.92
CA SER A 34 -1.08 18.84 2.09
C SER A 34 -0.02 17.77 2.40
N ALA A 35 -0.39 16.67 3.07
CA ALA A 35 0.51 15.54 3.31
C ALA A 35 0.77 14.68 2.06
N LEU A 36 -0.17 14.67 1.11
CA LEU A 36 -0.10 13.90 -0.14
C LEU A 36 0.24 14.78 -1.36
N GLN A 37 0.42 16.08 -1.18
CA GLN A 37 0.86 16.98 -2.23
C GLN A 37 2.39 16.89 -2.42
N HIS A 38 2.82 16.75 -3.67
CA HIS A 38 4.23 16.86 -4.04
C HIS A 38 4.41 17.85 -5.20
N GLY A 39 4.89 19.05 -4.87
CA GLY A 39 4.97 20.16 -5.83
C GLY A 39 3.57 20.60 -6.28
N ASP A 40 3.36 20.66 -7.59
CA ASP A 40 2.06 21.03 -8.18
C ASP A 40 1.09 19.85 -8.32
N ASN A 41 1.56 18.62 -8.07
CA ASN A 41 0.73 17.43 -8.22
C ASN A 41 0.02 17.08 -6.91
N ARG A 42 -1.29 16.86 -7.00
CA ARG A 42 -2.15 16.50 -5.87
C ARG A 42 -2.88 15.21 -6.17
N ASP A 43 -2.75 14.25 -5.27
CA ASP A 43 -3.41 12.95 -5.39
C ASP A 43 -4.92 13.00 -5.05
N LEU A 44 -5.35 14.06 -4.36
CA LEU A 44 -6.73 14.24 -3.91
C LEU A 44 -7.07 15.73 -3.70
N VAL A 45 -8.36 16.05 -3.74
CA VAL A 45 -8.90 17.39 -3.51
C VAL A 45 -9.72 17.39 -2.22
N ALA A 46 -9.36 18.23 -1.24
CA ALA A 46 -9.98 18.21 0.08
C ALA A 46 -11.48 18.59 0.09
N SER A 47 -11.89 19.52 -0.78
CA SER A 47 -13.31 19.92 -0.90
C SER A 47 -14.19 18.76 -1.32
N ASP A 48 -13.72 18.02 -2.33
CA ASP A 48 -14.43 16.90 -2.93
C ASP A 48 -14.47 15.73 -1.96
N LEU A 49 -13.33 15.41 -1.34
CA LEU A 49 -13.24 14.39 -0.29
C LEU A 49 -14.20 14.68 0.88
N CYS A 50 -14.33 15.94 1.31
CA CYS A 50 -15.26 16.32 2.36
C CYS A 50 -16.73 16.03 1.96
N GLY A 51 -17.12 16.37 0.73
CA GLY A 51 -18.44 16.06 0.19
C GLY A 51 -18.70 14.57 0.03
N GLU A 52 -17.71 13.81 -0.44
CA GLU A 52 -17.75 12.36 -0.56
C GLU A 52 -17.93 11.69 0.81
N LEU A 53 -17.17 12.12 1.82
CA LEU A 53 -17.25 11.62 3.19
C LEU A 53 -18.63 11.88 3.82
N GLN A 54 -19.19 13.07 3.65
CA GLN A 54 -20.52 13.39 4.16
C GLN A 54 -21.63 12.58 3.45
N SER A 55 -21.42 12.27 2.17
CA SER A 55 -22.36 11.49 1.37
C SER A 55 -22.36 10.03 1.79
N ILE A 56 -21.19 9.44 2.02
CA ILE A 56 -21.08 8.05 2.46
C ILE A 56 -21.40 7.87 3.95
N ALA A 57 -21.09 8.85 4.79
CA ALA A 57 -21.38 8.80 6.23
C ALA A 57 -22.86 8.52 6.50
N ARG A 58 -23.78 9.08 5.69
CA ARG A 58 -25.23 8.82 5.80
C ARG A 58 -25.68 7.44 5.29
N ARG A 59 -24.84 6.74 4.52
CA ARG A 59 -25.14 5.46 3.87
C ARG A 59 -24.51 4.27 4.58
N LEU A 60 -23.55 4.52 5.47
CA LEU A 60 -22.85 3.49 6.24
C LEU A 60 -23.74 2.99 7.39
N SER A 61 -23.75 1.67 7.60
CA SER A 61 -24.40 1.04 8.75
C SER A 61 -23.45 0.99 9.95
N GLU A 62 -24.01 0.90 11.17
CA GLU A 62 -23.29 0.73 12.44
C GLU A 62 -22.31 -0.48 12.46
N GLU A 63 -22.46 -1.42 11.52
CA GLU A 63 -21.60 -2.61 11.38
C GLU A 63 -20.29 -2.32 10.63
N THR A 64 -20.22 -1.25 9.83
CA THR A 64 -19.03 -0.90 9.03
C THR A 64 -18.02 -0.10 9.84
N LYS A 65 -17.24 -0.80 10.68
CA LYS A 65 -16.32 -0.19 11.65
C LYS A 65 -14.90 -0.01 11.12
N SER A 66 -14.47 -0.83 10.15
CA SER A 66 -13.10 -0.78 9.61
C SER A 66 -13.03 -0.01 8.29
N PRO A 67 -11.93 0.73 8.01
CA PRO A 67 -11.67 1.29 6.68
C PRO A 67 -11.74 0.26 5.55
N GLN A 68 -11.42 -1.01 5.84
CA GLN A 68 -11.52 -2.11 4.88
C GLN A 68 -12.98 -2.44 4.53
N ASP A 69 -13.88 -2.36 5.51
CA ASP A 69 -15.30 -2.63 5.31
C ASP A 69 -15.94 -1.50 4.51
N VAL A 70 -15.56 -0.26 4.80
CA VAL A 70 -15.96 0.92 4.01
C VAL A 70 -15.48 0.81 2.57
N PHE A 71 -14.21 0.43 2.37
CA PHE A 71 -13.67 0.23 1.03
C PHE A 71 -14.41 -0.89 0.29
N ARG A 72 -14.65 -2.03 0.94
CA ARG A 72 -15.42 -3.14 0.37
C ARG A 72 -16.86 -2.72 0.02
N PHE A 73 -17.50 -1.92 0.87
CA PHE A 73 -18.83 -1.40 0.61
C PHE A 73 -18.87 -0.54 -0.65
N ILE A 74 -17.88 0.35 -0.84
CA ILE A 74 -17.77 1.18 -2.05
C ILE A 74 -17.66 0.31 -3.31
N LEU A 75 -16.83 -0.73 -3.27
CA LEU A 75 -16.66 -1.67 -4.38
C LEU A 75 -17.96 -2.45 -4.66
N CYS A 76 -18.59 -3.02 -3.63
CA CYS A 76 -19.82 -3.80 -3.79
C CYS A 76 -21.01 -2.98 -4.31
N GLN A 77 -21.01 -1.66 -4.06
CA GLN A 77 -22.06 -0.75 -4.51
C GLN A 77 -21.72 -0.03 -5.83
N ASN A 78 -20.58 -0.36 -6.47
CA ASN A 78 -20.07 0.30 -7.68
C ASN A 78 -20.02 1.84 -7.55
N LEU A 79 -19.54 2.34 -6.40
CA LEU A 79 -19.44 3.78 -6.13
C LEU A 79 -18.06 4.37 -6.41
N GLU A 80 -17.15 3.60 -7.03
CA GLU A 80 -15.78 4.01 -7.31
C GLU A 80 -15.71 5.30 -8.13
N ASP A 81 -16.53 5.42 -9.17
CA ASP A 81 -16.59 6.60 -10.04
C ASP A 81 -17.24 7.82 -9.34
N SER A 82 -18.10 7.56 -8.34
CA SER A 82 -18.82 8.61 -7.61
C SER A 82 -18.04 9.13 -6.40
N LEU A 83 -17.06 8.37 -5.91
CA LEU A 83 -16.27 8.67 -4.70
C LEU A 83 -14.76 8.47 -4.97
N PRO A 84 -14.20 9.12 -6.01
CA PRO A 84 -12.82 8.86 -6.43
C PRO A 84 -11.79 9.27 -5.37
N ASN A 85 -11.97 10.41 -4.70
CA ASN A 85 -11.00 10.90 -3.71
C ASN A 85 -10.96 10.00 -2.47
N LEU A 86 -12.13 9.54 -2.02
CA LEU A 86 -12.26 8.63 -0.90
C LEU A 86 -11.65 7.25 -1.22
N CYS A 87 -11.85 6.76 -2.45
CA CYS A 87 -11.22 5.52 -2.92
C CYS A 87 -9.69 5.63 -2.88
N ILE A 88 -9.13 6.74 -3.38
CA ILE A 88 -7.68 6.98 -3.36
C ILE A 88 -7.19 7.05 -1.91
N ALA A 89 -7.85 7.82 -1.05
CA ALA A 89 -7.46 7.97 0.35
C ALA A 89 -7.49 6.63 1.10
N LEU A 90 -8.52 5.81 0.90
CA LEU A 90 -8.63 4.47 1.50
C LEU A 90 -7.60 3.50 0.93
N ARG A 91 -7.32 3.53 -0.37
CA ARG A 91 -6.26 2.69 -0.98
C ARG A 91 -4.89 3.03 -0.42
N ILE A 92 -4.57 4.32 -0.31
CA ILE A 92 -3.32 4.77 0.30
C ILE A 92 -3.28 4.27 1.75
N LEU A 93 -4.34 4.49 2.54
CA LEU A 93 -4.40 4.03 3.93
C LEU A 93 -4.17 2.52 4.08
N LEU A 94 -4.81 1.70 3.25
CA LEU A 94 -4.75 0.24 3.33
C LEU A 94 -3.43 -0.33 2.83
N THR A 95 -2.70 0.40 1.98
CA THR A 95 -1.37 0.01 1.49
C THR A 95 -0.24 0.48 2.39
N LEU A 96 -0.48 1.47 3.27
CA LEU A 96 0.51 1.89 4.24
C LEU A 96 0.82 0.74 5.22
N PRO A 97 2.10 0.47 5.52
CA PRO A 97 2.45 -0.52 6.51
C PRO A 97 1.99 -0.06 7.90
N VAL A 98 0.82 -0.55 8.33
CA VAL A 98 0.16 -0.18 9.59
C VAL A 98 0.99 -0.61 10.82
N SER A 99 1.91 -1.58 10.67
CA SER A 99 2.77 -2.02 11.78
C SER A 99 4.23 -2.21 11.37
N VAL A 100 5.12 -1.91 12.32
CA VAL A 100 6.56 -2.20 12.23
C VAL A 100 6.81 -3.71 12.07
N ALA A 101 5.87 -4.55 12.51
CA ALA A 101 5.97 -6.01 12.46
C ALA A 101 6.12 -6.58 11.04
N ASN A 102 5.52 -5.96 10.01
CA ASN A 102 5.74 -6.40 8.61
C ASN A 102 7.17 -6.10 8.15
N GLY A 103 7.72 -4.95 8.55
CA GLY A 103 9.13 -4.63 8.36
C GLY A 103 10.03 -5.60 9.12
N GLU A 104 9.74 -5.86 10.40
CA GLU A 104 10.50 -6.79 11.25
C GLU A 104 10.49 -8.23 10.73
N ARG A 105 9.36 -8.72 10.19
CA ARG A 105 9.33 -10.03 9.51
C ARG A 105 10.25 -10.04 8.29
N SER A 106 10.20 -9.00 7.46
CA SER A 106 11.07 -8.88 6.28
C SER A 106 12.55 -8.80 6.67
N PHE A 107 12.89 -8.02 7.71
CA PHE A 107 14.25 -7.93 8.25
C PHE A 107 14.71 -9.22 8.94
N SER A 108 13.81 -9.95 9.59
CA SER A 108 14.09 -11.26 10.20
C SER A 108 14.44 -12.30 9.12
N LYS A 109 13.68 -12.32 8.02
CA LYS A 109 13.99 -13.16 6.85
C LYS A 109 15.31 -12.75 6.19
N LEU A 110 15.55 -11.44 6.02
CA LEU A 110 16.83 -10.94 5.52
C LEU A 110 18.00 -11.33 6.44
N LYS A 111 17.80 -11.31 7.76
CA LYS A 111 18.78 -11.75 8.75
C LYS A 111 19.07 -13.24 8.60
N LEU A 112 18.05 -14.09 8.37
CA LEU A 112 18.24 -15.51 8.07
C LEU A 112 19.04 -15.72 6.78
N ILE A 113 18.70 -15.01 5.69
CA ILE A 113 19.45 -15.08 4.42
C ILE A 113 20.92 -14.69 4.63
N LYS A 114 21.18 -13.58 5.32
CA LYS A 114 22.55 -13.11 5.63
C LYS A 114 23.32 -14.09 6.52
N THR A 115 22.65 -14.68 7.52
CA THR A 115 23.27 -15.60 8.49
C THR A 115 23.59 -16.95 7.84
N TYR A 116 22.65 -17.48 7.05
CA TYR A 116 22.82 -18.74 6.31
C TYR A 116 24.00 -18.66 5.32
N ILE A 117 24.21 -17.52 4.66
CA ILE A 117 25.24 -17.36 3.62
C ILE A 117 26.58 -16.81 4.17
N ARG A 118 26.68 -16.54 5.48
CA ARG A 118 27.93 -16.12 6.17
C ARG A 118 28.66 -14.97 5.43
N SER A 119 27.96 -13.85 5.26
CA SER A 119 28.44 -12.48 4.96
C SER A 119 29.76 -12.26 4.20
N SER A 120 29.93 -12.87 3.01
CA SER A 120 30.88 -12.41 1.98
C SER A 120 30.21 -12.04 0.65
N MET A 121 28.89 -11.81 0.69
CA MET A 121 28.08 -11.70 -0.52
C MET A 121 27.92 -10.25 -1.00
N CYS A 122 28.11 -10.01 -2.31
CA CYS A 122 27.86 -8.71 -2.94
C CYS A 122 26.37 -8.33 -2.89
N GLN A 123 26.10 -7.03 -2.87
CA GLN A 123 24.74 -6.47 -2.71
C GLN A 123 23.78 -6.99 -3.80
N ASP A 124 24.23 -7.13 -5.04
CA ASP A 124 23.39 -7.58 -6.15
C ASP A 124 22.85 -9.00 -5.93
N ARG A 125 23.68 -9.90 -5.41
CA ARG A 125 23.25 -11.28 -5.09
C ARG A 125 22.32 -11.30 -3.87
N LEU A 126 22.47 -10.36 -2.93
CA LEU A 126 21.56 -10.22 -1.79
C LEU A 126 20.18 -9.80 -2.23
N VAL A 127 20.10 -8.77 -3.09
CA VAL A 127 18.83 -8.31 -3.63
C VAL A 127 18.16 -9.43 -4.43
N GLY A 128 18.89 -10.12 -5.31
CA GLY A 128 18.34 -11.23 -6.10
C GLY A 128 17.77 -12.36 -5.24
N LEU A 129 18.47 -12.79 -4.19
CA LEU A 129 17.96 -13.83 -3.28
C LEU A 129 16.79 -13.34 -2.41
N ALA A 130 16.82 -12.08 -1.98
CA ALA A 130 15.69 -11.50 -1.25
C ALA A 130 14.44 -11.44 -2.14
N THR A 131 14.57 -11.06 -3.42
CA THR A 131 13.47 -11.06 -4.38
C THR A 131 12.89 -12.46 -4.58
N LEU A 132 13.73 -13.47 -4.81
CA LEU A 132 13.27 -14.87 -4.93
C LEU A 132 12.56 -15.36 -3.67
N PHE A 133 13.00 -14.93 -2.49
CA PHE A 133 12.39 -15.32 -1.23
C PHE A 133 11.04 -14.62 -0.98
N ILE A 134 10.93 -13.33 -1.31
CA ILE A 134 9.66 -12.58 -1.21
C ILE A 134 8.64 -13.19 -2.19
N GLU A 135 9.07 -13.43 -3.43
CA GLU A 135 8.25 -13.98 -4.52
C GLU A 135 8.31 -15.51 -4.61
N HIS A 136 8.53 -16.21 -3.49
CA HIS A 136 8.77 -17.65 -3.50
C HIS A 136 7.64 -18.46 -4.14
N GLU A 137 6.38 -18.04 -3.98
CA GLU A 137 5.23 -18.70 -4.63
C GLU A 137 5.27 -18.65 -6.16
N LEU A 138 5.85 -17.58 -6.72
CA LEU A 138 6.09 -17.47 -8.15
C LEU A 138 7.35 -18.25 -8.55
N ALA A 139 8.39 -18.19 -7.71
CA ALA A 139 9.64 -18.90 -7.94
C ALA A 139 9.44 -20.43 -7.99
N ASP A 140 8.58 -20.98 -7.13
CA ASP A 140 8.23 -22.40 -7.07
C ASP A 140 7.51 -22.89 -8.34
N LYS A 141 6.89 -21.97 -9.11
CA LYS A 141 6.23 -22.28 -10.38
C LYS A 141 7.20 -22.25 -11.58
N LEU A 142 8.45 -21.82 -11.38
CA LEU A 142 9.43 -21.76 -12.47
C LEU A 142 9.99 -23.15 -12.77
N ASP A 143 10.03 -23.53 -14.06
CA ASP A 143 10.77 -24.71 -14.49
C ASP A 143 12.27 -24.38 -14.54
N LEU A 144 13.03 -25.04 -13.66
CA LEU A 144 14.49 -24.90 -13.60
C LEU A 144 15.17 -25.33 -14.90
N LYS A 145 14.59 -26.28 -15.66
CA LYS A 145 15.17 -26.74 -16.94
C LYS A 145 15.11 -25.64 -17.99
N ASP A 146 13.95 -25.00 -18.13
CA ASP A 146 13.76 -23.90 -19.06
C ASP A 146 14.63 -22.71 -18.67
N LEU A 147 14.74 -22.43 -17.37
CA LEU A 147 15.60 -21.36 -16.86
C LEU A 147 17.09 -21.60 -17.19
N VAL A 148 17.58 -22.84 -17.06
CA VAL A 148 18.96 -23.20 -17.41
C VAL A 148 19.22 -23.02 -18.91
N ILE A 149 18.26 -23.41 -19.75
CA ILE A 149 18.36 -23.25 -21.20
C ILE A 149 18.38 -21.76 -21.58
N ASP A 150 17.46 -20.95 -21.05
CA ASP A 150 17.41 -19.50 -21.29
C ASP A 150 18.69 -18.80 -20.82
N PHE A 151 19.19 -19.16 -19.64
CA PHE A 151 20.44 -18.62 -19.11
C PHE A 151 21.64 -18.97 -20.01
N ALA A 152 21.73 -20.22 -20.46
CA ALA A 152 22.78 -20.68 -21.37
C ALA A 152 22.74 -19.91 -22.70
N GLN A 153 21.55 -19.74 -23.29
CA GLN A 153 21.35 -18.98 -24.53
C GLN A 153 21.74 -17.51 -24.38
N LYS A 154 21.38 -16.86 -23.27
CA LYS A 154 21.75 -15.46 -23.00
C LYS A 154 23.25 -15.28 -22.78
N LYS A 155 23.93 -16.25 -22.16
CA LYS A 155 25.38 -16.20 -21.92
C LYS A 155 26.21 -16.56 -23.16
N ALA A 156 25.71 -17.45 -24.01
CA ALA A 156 26.36 -17.85 -25.26
C ALA A 156 26.55 -16.68 -26.23
N ARG A 157 25.66 -15.68 -26.22
CA ARG A 157 25.76 -14.47 -27.06
C ARG A 157 26.87 -13.49 -26.67
N LYS A 158 27.64 -13.75 -25.60
CA LYS A 158 28.78 -12.90 -25.20
C LYS A 158 30.13 -13.32 -25.81
N VAL A 159 30.16 -14.36 -26.63
CA VAL A 159 31.36 -14.71 -27.41
C VAL A 159 31.31 -13.94 -28.74
N GLN A 160 31.84 -12.71 -28.74
CA GLN A 160 32.31 -12.10 -29.99
C GLN A 160 33.76 -12.55 -30.19
N PHE A 161 33.98 -13.27 -31.30
CA PHE A 161 35.30 -13.60 -31.81
C PHE A 161 36.03 -12.34 -32.27
#